data_AF-A0A367FT69-F1
#
_entry.id   AF-A0A367FT69-F1
#
_cell.length_a   1.000
_cell.length_b   1.000
_cell.length_c   1.000
_cell.angle_alpha   90.00
_cell.angle_beta   90.00
_cell.angle_gamma   90.00
#
_symmetry.space_group_name_H-M   'P 1'
#
loop_
_entity.id
_entity.type
_entity.pdbx_description
1 polymer ?
#
loop_
_entity_poly.entity_id
_entity_poly.type
_entity_poly.pdbx_seq_one_letter_code
_entity_poly.pdbx_strand_id
1 'polypeptide(L)'
;MAASVGAGWAGVAGYDWGDLDLIRARLNAGADPNSGVHHLGALGGRPLHFAAEWGSPEVVAELAGRVDDVDAEYDDRTALWSAVFADRADNARALAAAGADPWRPMMAGWSPGRLALAGPTPGLFPVPPGEPGLSEAEAAASAEARRLVAALGGLDDEGLGLACVAGVTAAKTVRRLDATPADEADVEALIEDPWSAMDDTEDGTGGSLMIVGVTDVPGGCVITQPWGYMPSTPGVTKRVSIGTVCYSMFANPKSGNQGAVARDGVVVDSDTHPGGGDAGGHLTAEEILAAYLYRGHAVAYCCAAAGLRPSDASPVAGPPGRWVRLPRRDYWS
;
A
#
# COMPACT_ATOMS: atom_id res chain seq x y z
N MET A 1 -6.78 32.29 29.77
CA MET A 1 -5.62 31.45 29.39
C MET A 1 -6.02 30.68 28.15
N ALA A 2 -5.35 30.90 27.03
CA ALA A 2 -5.59 30.13 25.81
C ALA A 2 -5.04 28.71 26.04
N ALA A 3 -5.92 27.72 26.17
CA ALA A 3 -5.51 26.33 26.11
C ALA A 3 -4.85 26.09 24.76
N SER A 4 -3.67 25.45 24.74
CA SER A 4 -2.99 25.18 23.48
C SER A 4 -3.86 24.26 22.63
N VAL A 5 -3.90 24.56 21.32
CA VAL A 5 -4.81 24.01 20.30
C VAL A 5 -4.65 22.49 20.08
N GLY A 6 -3.82 21.79 20.87
CA GLY A 6 -3.65 20.34 20.83
C GLY A 6 -3.50 19.65 22.20
N ALA A 7 -3.63 20.36 23.34
CA ALA A 7 -3.45 19.73 24.66
C ALA A 7 -4.60 18.80 25.08
N GLY A 8 -5.83 19.05 24.61
CA GLY A 8 -7.02 18.27 25.02
C GLY A 8 -6.98 16.80 24.59
N TRP A 9 -6.36 16.53 23.44
CA TRP A 9 -6.25 15.19 22.85
C TRP A 9 -4.89 14.53 23.10
N ALA A 10 -4.05 15.11 23.96
CA ALA A 10 -2.72 14.59 24.24
C ALA A 10 -2.77 13.15 24.77
N GLY A 11 -2.03 12.27 24.08
CA GLY A 11 -1.94 10.84 24.40
C GLY A 11 -3.10 9.99 23.88
N VAL A 12 -3.97 10.53 23.03
CA VAL A 12 -4.94 9.74 22.25
C VAL A 12 -4.31 9.45 20.88
N ALA A 13 -4.03 8.17 20.58
CA ALA A 13 -3.41 7.76 19.34
C ALA A 13 -3.92 6.39 18.85
N GLY A 14 -3.86 6.15 17.54
CA GLY A 14 -4.20 4.86 16.94
C GLY A 14 -5.52 4.27 17.47
N TYR A 15 -5.45 3.10 18.10
CA TYR A 15 -6.63 2.40 18.62
C TYR A 15 -7.33 3.09 19.80
N ASP A 16 -6.72 4.09 20.44
CA ASP A 16 -7.39 4.89 21.48
C ASP A 16 -8.61 5.63 20.94
N TRP A 17 -8.65 5.90 19.63
CA TRP A 17 -9.81 6.48 18.95
C TRP A 17 -11.03 5.53 18.93
N GLY A 18 -10.87 4.27 19.33
CA GLY A 18 -11.98 3.33 19.54
C GLY A 18 -12.56 3.35 20.96
N ASP A 19 -11.90 4.00 21.93
CA ASP A 19 -12.33 4.03 23.33
C ASP A 19 -13.29 5.19 23.60
N LEU A 20 -14.59 4.88 23.61
CA LEU A 20 -15.65 5.86 23.84
C LEU A 20 -15.55 6.57 25.20
N ASP A 21 -15.15 5.85 26.25
CA ASP A 21 -15.08 6.40 27.60
C ASP A 21 -13.90 7.38 27.71
N LEU A 22 -12.76 7.03 27.11
CA LEU A 22 -11.62 7.94 26.98
C LEU A 22 -12.00 9.20 26.21
N ILE A 23 -12.63 9.05 25.03
CA ILE A 23 -13.00 10.20 24.19
C ILE A 23 -13.99 11.12 24.92
N ARG A 24 -15.00 10.55 25.58
CA ARG A 24 -15.94 11.32 26.42
C ARG A 24 -15.23 12.03 27.57
N ALA A 25 -14.27 11.37 28.23
CA ALA A 25 -13.50 12.00 29.29
C ALA A 25 -12.70 13.21 28.77
N ARG A 26 -12.09 13.12 27.59
CA ARG A 26 -11.38 14.25 26.96
C ARG A 26 -12.33 15.40 26.62
N LEU A 27 -13.47 15.11 25.99
CA LEU A 27 -14.48 16.10 25.66
C LEU A 27 -15.03 16.80 26.92
N ASN A 28 -15.32 16.04 27.97
CA ASN A 28 -15.80 16.58 29.26
C ASN A 28 -14.74 17.43 29.98
N ALA A 29 -13.46 17.16 29.73
CA ALA A 29 -12.34 17.98 30.20
C ALA A 29 -12.10 19.23 29.34
N GLY A 30 -12.91 19.47 28.30
CA GLY A 30 -12.83 20.63 27.43
C GLY A 30 -11.96 20.45 26.19
N ALA A 31 -11.64 19.21 25.79
CA ALA A 31 -11.02 18.98 24.49
C ALA A 31 -11.96 19.42 23.37
N ASP A 32 -11.43 20.19 22.42
CA ASP A 32 -12.19 20.74 21.30
C ASP A 32 -12.30 19.68 20.17
N PRO A 33 -13.51 19.22 19.80
CA PRO A 33 -13.71 18.24 18.73
C PRO A 33 -13.34 18.77 17.33
N ASN A 34 -13.24 20.09 17.15
CA ASN A 34 -12.86 20.72 15.88
C ASN A 34 -11.36 21.03 15.78
N SER A 35 -10.60 20.80 16.86
CA SER A 35 -9.17 21.12 16.90
C SER A 35 -8.32 20.21 16.01
N GLY A 36 -7.11 20.65 15.67
CA GLY A 36 -6.11 19.77 15.07
C GLY A 36 -5.44 18.92 16.14
N VAL A 37 -5.43 17.60 15.96
CA VAL A 37 -4.63 16.67 16.75
C VAL A 37 -3.29 16.48 16.05
N HIS A 38 -2.20 16.57 16.81
CA HIS A 38 -0.87 16.20 16.32
C HIS A 38 -0.57 14.75 16.69
N HIS A 39 -0.31 13.90 15.69
CA HIS A 39 0.18 12.55 15.87
C HIS A 39 1.62 12.42 15.35
N LEU A 40 2.48 11.75 16.13
CA LEU A 40 3.88 11.37 15.86
C LEU A 40 4.51 12.04 14.62
N GLY A 41 5.07 13.23 14.82
CA GLY A 41 6.07 13.82 13.91
C GLY A 41 5.59 14.45 12.60
N ALA A 42 4.40 14.13 12.06
CA ALA A 42 3.95 14.71 10.79
C ALA A 42 2.45 14.65 10.49
N LEU A 43 1.71 13.67 11.00
CA LEU A 43 0.29 13.50 10.65
C LEU A 43 -0.56 14.30 11.64
N GLY A 44 -0.83 15.55 11.30
CA GLY A 44 -1.97 16.25 11.88
C GLY A 44 -3.28 15.67 11.35
N GLY A 45 -4.37 15.86 12.07
CA GLY A 45 -5.72 15.51 11.62
C GLY A 45 -6.76 16.04 12.58
N ARG A 46 -8.04 16.04 12.21
CA ARG A 46 -9.12 16.37 13.14
C ARG A 46 -9.57 15.12 13.91
N PRO A 47 -10.07 15.22 15.15
CA PRO A 47 -10.55 14.08 15.93
C PRO A 47 -11.50 13.17 15.15
N LEU A 48 -12.43 13.76 14.39
CA LEU A 48 -13.41 13.00 13.62
C LEU A 48 -12.77 12.18 12.49
N HIS A 49 -11.72 12.67 11.84
CA HIS A 49 -10.97 11.92 10.80
C HIS A 49 -10.23 10.73 11.40
N PHE A 50 -9.60 10.90 12.57
CA PHE A 50 -8.94 9.80 13.27
C PHE A 50 -9.94 8.75 13.74
N ALA A 51 -11.09 9.17 14.32
CA ALA A 51 -12.16 8.25 14.69
C ALA A 51 -12.76 7.53 13.48
N ALA A 52 -12.87 8.20 12.34
CA ALA A 52 -13.36 7.61 11.10
C ALA A 52 -12.46 6.46 10.63
N GLU A 53 -11.13 6.62 10.69
CA GLU A 53 -10.17 5.61 10.26
C GLU A 53 -9.90 4.52 11.32
N TRP A 54 -9.68 4.91 12.57
CA TRP A 54 -9.17 4.00 13.62
C TRP A 54 -10.18 3.70 14.72
N GLY A 55 -11.26 4.48 14.81
CA GLY A 55 -12.24 4.40 15.87
C GLY A 55 -13.38 3.41 15.64
N SER A 56 -14.37 3.53 16.52
CA SER A 56 -15.62 2.78 16.50
C SER A 56 -16.81 3.65 16.03
N PRO A 57 -17.90 3.05 15.53
CA PRO A 57 -19.08 3.81 15.10
C PRO A 57 -19.67 4.67 16.22
N GLU A 58 -19.57 4.24 17.47
CA GLU A 58 -20.02 4.99 18.65
C GLU A 58 -19.17 6.23 18.91
N VAL A 59 -17.84 6.14 18.78
CA VAL A 59 -16.95 7.30 18.89
C VAL A 59 -17.20 8.28 17.74
N VAL A 60 -17.37 7.76 16.52
CA VAL A 60 -17.73 8.57 15.35
C VAL A 60 -19.03 9.34 15.59
N ALA A 61 -20.08 8.67 16.08
CA ALA A 61 -21.35 9.32 16.39
C ALA A 61 -21.21 10.37 17.50
N GLU A 62 -20.43 10.09 18.55
CA GLU A 62 -20.18 11.03 19.66
C GLU A 62 -19.46 12.30 19.17
N LEU A 63 -18.43 12.16 18.33
CA LEU A 63 -17.70 13.30 17.78
C LEU A 63 -18.51 14.05 16.73
N ALA A 64 -19.19 13.34 15.82
CA ALA A 64 -20.01 13.94 14.78
C ALA A 64 -21.16 14.79 15.36
N GLY A 65 -21.71 14.42 16.52
CA GLY A 65 -22.70 15.21 17.24
C GLY A 65 -22.17 16.47 17.94
N ARG A 66 -20.85 16.70 17.94
CA ARG A 66 -20.19 17.81 18.66
C ARG A 66 -19.33 18.72 17.78
N VAL A 67 -19.02 18.31 16.55
CA VAL A 67 -18.34 19.16 15.57
C VAL A 67 -19.27 20.19 14.98
N ASP A 68 -18.71 21.29 14.48
CA ASP A 68 -19.48 22.35 13.84
C ASP A 68 -19.87 21.98 12.40
N ASP A 69 -19.06 21.13 11.77
CA ASP A 69 -19.22 20.64 10.40
C ASP A 69 -18.66 19.22 10.31
N VAL A 70 -19.53 18.25 10.02
CA VAL A 70 -19.18 16.83 9.88
C VAL A 70 -18.38 16.56 8.60
N ASP A 71 -18.52 17.44 7.61
CA ASP A 71 -17.87 17.39 6.30
C ASP A 71 -16.65 18.32 6.24
N ALA A 72 -16.20 18.83 7.38
CA ALA A 72 -15.00 19.65 7.43
C ALA A 72 -13.80 18.90 6.84
N GLU A 73 -13.08 19.56 5.94
CA GLU A 73 -11.92 18.97 5.29
C GLU A 73 -10.66 19.12 6.15
N TYR A 74 -9.79 18.13 6.05
CA TYR A 74 -8.42 18.18 6.51
C TYR A 74 -7.57 17.45 5.46
N ASP A 75 -6.55 18.13 4.93
CA ASP A 75 -5.66 17.60 3.89
C ASP A 75 -6.45 17.03 2.69
N ASP A 76 -7.31 17.90 2.14
CA ASP A 76 -8.25 17.64 1.03
C ASP A 76 -9.27 16.52 1.29
N ARG A 77 -9.41 16.04 2.53
CA ARG A 77 -10.23 14.87 2.88
C ARG A 77 -11.30 15.16 3.92
N THR A 78 -12.49 14.59 3.74
CA THR A 78 -13.52 14.54 4.80
C THR A 78 -13.28 13.32 5.69
N ALA A 79 -13.89 13.32 6.88
CA ALA A 79 -13.88 12.12 7.71
C ALA A 79 -14.52 10.91 6.98
N LEU A 80 -15.53 11.16 6.15
CA LEU A 80 -16.20 10.11 5.39
C LEU A 80 -15.28 9.49 4.32
N TRP A 81 -14.44 10.30 3.67
CA TRP A 81 -13.39 9.79 2.80
C TRP A 81 -12.45 8.84 3.56
N SER A 82 -11.94 9.27 4.71
CA SER A 82 -11.04 8.45 5.53
C SER A 82 -11.68 7.12 5.94
N ALA A 83 -12.94 7.11 6.36
CA ALA A 83 -13.65 5.88 6.70
C ALA A 83 -13.79 4.94 5.49
N VAL A 84 -14.22 5.45 4.33
CA VAL A 84 -14.37 4.61 3.13
C VAL A 84 -13.01 4.07 2.69
N PHE A 85 -12.00 4.93 2.58
CA PHE A 85 -10.69 4.54 2.08
C PHE A 85 -9.99 3.52 3.01
N ALA A 86 -10.27 3.57 4.30
CA ALA A 86 -9.78 2.62 5.30
C ALA A 86 -10.67 1.38 5.49
N ASP A 87 -11.66 1.16 4.62
CA ASP A 87 -12.63 0.05 4.69
C ASP A 87 -13.39 -0.05 6.02
N ARG A 88 -13.74 1.10 6.59
CA ARG A 88 -14.49 1.23 7.85
C ARG A 88 -15.98 1.46 7.56
N ALA A 89 -16.64 0.45 6.99
CA ALA A 89 -18.04 0.55 6.54
C ALA A 89 -18.99 1.04 7.65
N ASP A 90 -18.85 0.55 8.89
CA ASP A 90 -19.74 0.96 9.99
C ASP A 90 -19.49 2.41 10.44
N ASN A 91 -18.23 2.85 10.45
CA ASN A 91 -17.88 4.26 10.72
C ASN A 91 -18.43 5.17 9.62
N ALA A 92 -18.31 4.74 8.35
CA ALA A 92 -18.84 5.47 7.21
C ALA A 92 -20.38 5.59 7.26
N ARG A 93 -21.08 4.54 7.71
CA ARG A 93 -22.53 4.60 7.98
C ARG A 93 -22.88 5.57 9.10
N ALA A 94 -22.10 5.58 10.19
CA ALA A 94 -22.31 6.50 11.30
C ALA A 94 -22.13 7.98 10.87
N LEU A 95 -21.11 8.28 10.07
CA LEU A 95 -20.89 9.61 9.48
C LEU A 95 -22.03 10.04 8.56
N ALA A 96 -22.48 9.18 7.66
CA ALA A 96 -23.61 9.47 6.78
C ALA A 96 -24.91 9.68 7.58
N ALA A 97 -25.14 8.89 8.64
CA ALA A 97 -26.27 9.09 9.54
C ALA A 97 -26.20 10.41 10.31
N ALA A 98 -24.99 10.92 10.57
CA ALA A 98 -24.75 12.24 11.16
C ALA A 98 -24.80 13.39 10.14
N GLY A 99 -25.06 13.12 8.87
CA GLY A 99 -25.28 14.13 7.83
C GLY A 99 -24.10 14.38 6.89
N ALA A 100 -23.01 13.61 6.98
CA ALA A 100 -21.91 13.71 6.01
C ALA A 100 -22.40 13.29 4.61
N ASP A 101 -22.07 14.06 3.58
CA ASP A 101 -22.48 13.80 2.20
C ASP A 101 -21.57 12.76 1.52
N PRO A 102 -22.05 11.52 1.25
CA PRO A 102 -21.24 10.51 0.58
C PRO A 102 -20.90 10.83 -0.86
N TRP A 103 -21.67 11.71 -1.51
CA TRP A 103 -21.51 12.01 -2.93
C TRP A 103 -20.86 13.36 -3.19
N ARG A 104 -20.37 14.03 -2.14
CA ARG A 104 -19.57 15.23 -2.25
C ARG A 104 -18.33 14.97 -3.13
N PRO A 105 -18.12 15.75 -4.21
CA PRO A 105 -16.91 15.64 -5.02
C PRO A 105 -15.67 15.96 -4.18
N MET A 106 -14.65 15.12 -4.36
CA MET A 106 -13.35 15.21 -3.70
C MET A 106 -12.25 15.16 -4.76
N MET A 107 -11.16 14.43 -4.51
CA MET A 107 -9.98 14.42 -5.37
C MET A 107 -10.20 13.64 -6.66
N ALA A 108 -9.67 14.17 -7.76
CA ALA A 108 -9.65 13.53 -9.09
C ALA A 108 -11.01 12.97 -9.57
N GLY A 109 -12.13 13.61 -9.21
CA GLY A 109 -13.47 13.17 -9.62
C GLY A 109 -14.03 11.99 -8.82
N TRP A 110 -13.40 11.65 -7.69
CA TRP A 110 -13.95 10.70 -6.72
C TRP A 110 -14.80 11.40 -5.66
N SER A 111 -15.75 10.66 -5.11
CA SER A 111 -16.43 10.94 -3.84
C SER A 111 -16.32 9.69 -2.98
N PRO A 112 -16.54 9.77 -1.65
CA PRO A 112 -16.57 8.57 -0.81
C PRO A 112 -17.54 7.50 -1.33
N GLY A 113 -18.72 7.91 -1.80
CA GLY A 113 -19.74 7.03 -2.36
C GLY A 113 -19.34 6.40 -3.67
N ARG A 114 -18.75 7.16 -4.59
CA ARG A 114 -18.26 6.63 -5.88
C ARG A 114 -17.09 5.66 -5.67
N LEU A 115 -16.18 5.98 -4.75
CA LEU A 115 -15.06 5.11 -4.40
C LEU A 115 -15.55 3.80 -3.76
N ALA A 116 -16.55 3.86 -2.88
CA ALA A 116 -17.15 2.68 -2.27
C ALA A 116 -17.69 1.68 -3.30
N LEU A 117 -18.16 2.12 -4.48
CA LEU A 117 -18.60 1.24 -5.57
C LEU A 117 -17.48 0.29 -6.06
N ALA A 118 -16.22 0.70 -5.98
CA ALA A 118 -15.08 -0.10 -6.41
C ALA A 118 -14.64 -1.13 -5.34
N GLY A 119 -14.92 -0.83 -4.08
CA GLY A 119 -14.43 -1.56 -2.92
C GLY A 119 -15.24 -2.81 -2.56
N PRO A 120 -15.02 -3.34 -1.35
CA PRO A 120 -15.70 -4.54 -0.87
C PRO A 120 -17.19 -4.29 -0.54
N THR A 121 -17.59 -3.03 -0.32
CA THR A 121 -18.95 -2.65 0.10
C THR A 121 -19.64 -1.72 -0.90
N PRO A 122 -19.92 -2.15 -2.15
CA PRO A 122 -20.46 -1.27 -3.20
C PRO A 122 -21.86 -0.72 -2.91
N GLY A 123 -22.62 -1.36 -2.03
CA GLY A 123 -23.93 -0.89 -1.56
C GLY A 123 -23.87 -0.07 -0.27
N LEU A 124 -22.73 0.55 0.05
CA LEU A 124 -22.55 1.28 1.31
C LEU A 124 -23.53 2.45 1.45
N PHE A 125 -23.75 3.18 0.36
CA PHE A 125 -24.68 4.31 0.29
C PHE A 125 -25.68 4.16 -0.86
N PRO A 126 -26.90 4.70 -0.75
CA PRO A 126 -27.80 4.83 -1.89
C PRO A 126 -27.17 5.67 -2.99
N VAL A 127 -27.19 5.18 -4.23
CA VAL A 127 -26.66 5.88 -5.40
C VAL A 127 -27.68 6.92 -5.88
N PRO A 128 -27.30 8.20 -6.02
CA PRO A 128 -28.23 9.25 -6.41
C PRO A 128 -28.60 9.12 -7.90
N PRO A 129 -29.80 9.58 -8.30
CA PRO A 129 -30.20 9.59 -9.71
C PRO A 129 -29.22 10.38 -10.57
N GLY A 130 -28.80 9.80 -11.69
CA GLY A 130 -27.88 10.46 -12.63
C GLY A 130 -26.39 10.25 -12.34
N GLU A 131 -26.04 9.55 -11.25
CA GLU A 131 -24.67 9.13 -11.00
C GLU A 131 -24.23 8.09 -12.05
N PRO A 132 -23.18 8.36 -12.85
CA PRO A 132 -22.72 7.44 -13.88
C PRO A 132 -22.11 6.15 -13.33
N GLY A 133 -21.68 6.16 -12.06
CA GLY A 133 -21.03 5.01 -11.42
C GLY A 133 -19.59 4.82 -11.92
N LEU A 134 -19.13 3.56 -11.90
CA LEU A 134 -17.81 3.19 -12.40
C LEU A 134 -17.84 3.02 -13.92
N SER A 135 -16.81 3.51 -14.59
CA SER A 135 -16.50 3.16 -15.97
C SER A 135 -16.16 1.67 -16.09
N GLU A 136 -16.18 1.14 -17.32
CA GLU A 136 -15.80 -0.25 -17.61
C GLU A 136 -14.37 -0.57 -17.15
N ALA A 137 -13.44 0.37 -17.34
CA ALA A 137 -12.04 0.22 -16.91
C ALA A 137 -11.91 0.16 -15.39
N GLU A 138 -12.60 1.04 -14.65
CA GLU A 138 -12.60 1.06 -13.19
C GLU A 138 -13.26 -0.20 -12.60
N ALA A 139 -14.35 -0.67 -13.20
CA ALA A 139 -15.00 -1.92 -12.82
C ALA A 139 -14.10 -3.13 -13.07
N ALA A 140 -13.39 -3.17 -14.20
CA ALA A 140 -12.42 -4.21 -14.52
C ALA A 140 -11.22 -4.19 -13.55
N ALA A 141 -10.70 -3.01 -13.22
CA ALA A 141 -9.64 -2.84 -12.23
C ALA A 141 -10.08 -3.33 -10.84
N SER A 142 -11.31 -3.01 -10.42
CA SER A 142 -11.89 -3.47 -9.16
C SER A 142 -12.04 -4.99 -9.11
N ALA A 143 -12.50 -5.61 -10.21
CA ALA A 143 -12.63 -7.06 -10.30
C ALA A 143 -11.26 -7.76 -10.27
N GLU A 144 -10.26 -7.20 -10.97
CA GLU A 144 -8.91 -7.75 -10.98
C GLU A 144 -8.22 -7.60 -9.62
N ALA A 145 -8.43 -6.49 -8.92
CA ALA A 145 -7.91 -6.29 -7.57
C ALA A 145 -8.44 -7.35 -6.61
N ARG A 146 -9.76 -7.59 -6.60
CA ARG A 146 -10.35 -8.67 -5.79
C ARG A 146 -9.75 -10.04 -6.13
N ARG A 147 -9.54 -10.32 -7.41
CA ARG A 147 -8.92 -11.58 -7.86
C ARG A 147 -7.48 -11.71 -7.37
N LEU A 148 -6.66 -10.67 -7.53
CA LEU A 148 -5.25 -10.67 -7.12
C LEU A 148 -5.09 -10.76 -5.61
N VAL A 149 -5.83 -9.95 -4.86
CA VAL A 149 -5.82 -9.99 -3.39
C VAL A 149 -6.22 -11.37 -2.88
N ALA A 150 -7.27 -11.98 -3.44
CA ALA A 150 -7.67 -13.33 -3.07
C ALA A 150 -6.65 -14.41 -3.45
N ALA A 151 -5.99 -14.28 -4.61
CA ALA A 151 -5.00 -15.25 -5.08
C ALA A 151 -3.71 -15.21 -4.24
N LEU A 152 -3.23 -14.01 -3.91
CA LEU A 152 -2.00 -13.81 -3.15
C LEU A 152 -2.21 -13.97 -1.64
N GLY A 153 -3.41 -13.69 -1.14
CA GLY A 153 -3.76 -13.82 0.28
C GLY A 153 -3.00 -12.83 1.19
N GLY A 154 -2.97 -13.14 2.48
CA GLY A 154 -2.13 -12.44 3.44
C GLY A 154 -0.70 -12.97 3.38
N LEU A 155 0.20 -12.18 2.83
CA LEU A 155 1.63 -12.49 2.77
C LEU A 155 2.32 -11.80 3.94
N ASP A 156 3.18 -12.55 4.63
CA ASP A 156 4.22 -11.95 5.45
C ASP A 156 5.34 -11.51 4.50
N ASP A 157 5.31 -10.23 4.13
CA ASP A 157 6.25 -9.66 3.19
C ASP A 157 7.43 -8.96 3.88
N GLU A 158 7.55 -9.01 5.20
CA GLU A 158 8.66 -8.36 5.91
C GLU A 158 10.03 -8.87 5.41
N GLY A 159 10.89 -7.97 4.94
CA GLY A 159 12.20 -8.30 4.38
C GLY A 159 12.18 -8.77 2.91
N LEU A 160 11.02 -8.85 2.27
CA LEU A 160 10.89 -9.27 0.88
C LEU A 160 11.36 -8.19 -0.10
N GLY A 161 12.33 -8.54 -0.94
CA GLY A 161 12.58 -7.88 -2.22
C GLY A 161 11.75 -8.51 -3.32
N LEU A 162 11.07 -7.68 -4.10
CA LEU A 162 10.23 -8.11 -5.22
C LEU A 162 10.46 -7.22 -6.45
N ALA A 163 10.47 -7.83 -7.64
CA ALA A 163 10.35 -7.13 -8.91
C ALA A 163 9.39 -7.87 -9.86
N CYS A 164 8.32 -7.19 -10.26
CA CYS A 164 7.33 -7.61 -11.23
C CYS A 164 7.72 -7.07 -12.61
N VAL A 165 8.05 -7.96 -13.56
CA VAL A 165 8.52 -7.59 -14.90
C VAL A 165 7.45 -7.92 -15.94
N ALA A 166 6.91 -6.89 -16.58
CA ALA A 166 5.81 -7.04 -17.53
C ALA A 166 6.25 -7.72 -18.83
N GLY A 167 5.49 -8.68 -19.33
CA GLY A 167 5.62 -9.29 -20.66
C GLY A 167 6.94 -10.03 -20.94
N VAL A 168 7.75 -10.30 -19.92
CA VAL A 168 9.07 -10.93 -20.07
C VAL A 168 9.10 -12.22 -19.27
N THR A 169 9.60 -13.29 -19.89
CA THR A 169 9.73 -14.60 -19.23
C THR A 169 10.92 -14.65 -18.29
N ALA A 170 10.87 -15.52 -17.30
CA ALA A 170 11.96 -15.79 -16.36
C ALA A 170 13.27 -16.08 -17.10
N ALA A 171 13.22 -16.88 -18.18
CA ALA A 171 14.42 -17.20 -18.96
C ALA A 171 15.05 -15.95 -19.64
N LYS A 172 14.22 -15.02 -20.13
CA LYS A 172 14.71 -13.76 -20.72
C LYS A 172 15.21 -12.80 -19.64
N THR A 173 14.55 -12.77 -18.47
CA THR A 173 14.99 -12.02 -17.29
C THR A 173 16.36 -12.46 -16.82
N VAL A 174 16.59 -13.77 -16.64
CA VAL A 174 17.91 -14.33 -16.27
C VAL A 174 18.99 -13.94 -17.27
N ARG A 175 18.70 -14.00 -18.58
CA ARG A 175 19.63 -13.55 -19.62
C ARG A 175 19.94 -12.05 -19.53
N ARG A 176 18.93 -11.20 -19.28
CA ARG A 176 19.13 -9.76 -19.10
C ARG A 176 20.06 -9.48 -17.93
N LEU A 177 19.85 -10.19 -16.83
CA LEU A 177 20.65 -10.07 -15.61
C LEU A 177 22.07 -10.61 -15.76
N ASP A 178 22.34 -11.41 -16.80
CA ASP A 178 23.60 -12.14 -16.97
C ASP A 178 23.86 -13.06 -15.76
N ALA A 179 22.78 -13.67 -15.26
CA ALA A 179 22.78 -14.51 -14.07
C ALA A 179 22.99 -15.99 -14.43
N THR A 180 23.67 -16.71 -13.55
CA THR A 180 23.90 -18.15 -13.68
C THR A 180 23.00 -18.93 -12.72
N PRO A 181 22.74 -20.23 -12.92
CA PRO A 181 22.10 -21.05 -11.89
C PRO A 181 22.83 -20.93 -10.55
N ALA A 182 22.09 -20.82 -9.46
CA ALA A 182 22.65 -20.88 -8.11
C ALA A 182 22.94 -22.34 -7.72
N ASP A 183 23.94 -22.55 -6.87
CA ASP A 183 24.21 -23.86 -6.28
C ASP A 183 23.11 -24.21 -5.25
N GLU A 184 22.64 -25.44 -5.27
CA GLU A 184 21.51 -25.87 -4.42
C GLU A 184 21.88 -25.91 -2.94
N ALA A 185 23.12 -26.29 -2.60
CA ALA A 185 23.58 -26.31 -1.22
C ALA A 185 23.78 -24.88 -0.68
N ASP A 186 24.28 -23.97 -1.51
CA ASP A 186 24.34 -22.54 -1.16
C ASP A 186 22.93 -21.99 -0.85
N VAL A 187 21.94 -22.34 -1.69
CA VAL A 187 20.55 -21.87 -1.51
C VAL A 187 19.94 -22.43 -0.23
N GLU A 188 20.09 -23.74 0.02
CA GLU A 188 19.54 -24.38 1.22
C GLU A 188 20.13 -23.75 2.49
N ALA A 189 21.46 -23.55 2.52
CA ALA A 189 22.13 -22.90 3.64
C ALA A 189 21.60 -21.47 3.88
N LEU A 190 21.31 -20.72 2.82
CA LEU A 190 20.73 -19.38 2.92
C LEU A 190 19.27 -19.38 3.35
N ILE A 191 18.49 -20.40 3.00
CA ILE A 191 17.12 -20.55 3.47
C ILE A 191 17.11 -20.86 4.98
N GLU A 192 18.06 -21.66 5.46
CA GLU A 192 18.21 -21.98 6.89
C GLU A 192 18.71 -20.78 7.72
N ASP A 193 19.72 -20.06 7.23
CA ASP A 193 20.27 -18.86 7.87
C ASP A 193 20.66 -17.80 6.83
N PRO A 194 19.73 -16.89 6.47
CA PRO A 194 19.96 -15.85 5.47
C PRO A 194 21.06 -14.85 5.86
N TRP A 195 21.38 -14.77 7.15
CA TRP A 195 22.34 -13.82 7.71
C TRP A 195 23.76 -14.39 7.74
N SER A 196 23.91 -15.71 7.58
CA SER A 196 25.19 -16.43 7.63
C SER A 196 26.26 -15.91 6.66
N ALA A 197 25.85 -15.30 5.54
CA ALA A 197 26.74 -14.79 4.49
C ALA A 197 26.57 -13.27 4.21
N MET A 198 25.94 -12.53 5.13
CA MET A 198 25.76 -11.07 5.00
C MET A 198 27.05 -10.28 5.25
N ASP A 199 27.93 -10.78 6.12
CA ASP A 199 29.19 -10.14 6.53
C ASP A 199 30.39 -10.43 5.60
N ASP A 200 30.15 -11.06 4.44
CA ASP A 200 31.22 -11.54 3.55
C ASP A 200 31.89 -10.43 2.69
N THR A 201 31.39 -9.19 2.70
CA THR A 201 31.97 -8.08 1.92
C THR A 201 31.87 -6.72 2.60
N GLU A 202 32.88 -5.85 2.37
CA GLU A 202 32.90 -4.46 2.88
C GLU A 202 31.85 -3.54 2.24
N ASP A 203 31.31 -3.90 1.08
CA ASP A 203 30.32 -3.11 0.32
C ASP A 203 28.85 -3.45 0.66
N GLY A 204 28.63 -4.35 1.62
CA GLY A 204 27.29 -4.78 2.03
C GLY A 204 26.57 -5.65 0.99
N THR A 205 27.29 -6.21 0.01
CA THR A 205 26.79 -7.19 -0.98
C THR A 205 27.29 -8.61 -0.68
N GLY A 206 27.08 -9.05 0.56
CA GLY A 206 27.41 -10.40 1.02
C GLY A 206 26.89 -11.49 0.07
N GLY A 207 27.50 -12.68 0.12
CA GLY A 207 27.23 -13.77 -0.83
C GLY A 207 25.75 -14.17 -0.93
N SER A 208 24.98 -13.94 0.14
CA SER A 208 23.54 -14.15 0.27
C SER A 208 22.68 -13.21 -0.60
N LEU A 209 23.08 -11.95 -0.75
CA LEU A 209 22.34 -10.98 -1.55
C LEU A 209 22.45 -11.27 -3.04
N MET A 210 23.51 -11.94 -3.46
CA MET A 210 23.73 -12.26 -4.88
C MET A 210 22.84 -13.40 -5.39
N ILE A 211 21.95 -13.98 -4.59
CA ILE A 211 21.00 -15.01 -5.02
C ILE A 211 19.57 -14.46 -5.03
N VAL A 212 18.87 -14.63 -6.16
CA VAL A 212 17.46 -14.25 -6.33
C VAL A 212 16.67 -15.38 -6.98
N GLY A 213 15.39 -15.47 -6.64
CA GLY A 213 14.42 -16.35 -7.27
C GLY A 213 13.83 -15.70 -8.51
N VAL A 214 13.54 -16.48 -9.56
CA VAL A 214 12.83 -16.00 -10.75
C VAL A 214 11.74 -16.98 -11.16
N THR A 215 10.50 -16.51 -11.26
CA THR A 215 9.32 -17.35 -11.55
C THR A 215 8.46 -16.74 -12.65
N ASP A 216 8.14 -17.52 -13.68
CA ASP A 216 7.16 -17.13 -14.70
C ASP A 216 5.76 -17.05 -14.09
N VAL A 217 5.00 -16.02 -14.46
CA VAL A 217 3.57 -15.89 -14.12
C VAL A 217 2.81 -15.38 -15.33
N PRO A 218 1.48 -15.58 -15.44
CA PRO A 218 0.72 -14.97 -16.52
C PRO A 218 0.96 -13.46 -16.56
N GLY A 219 1.28 -12.93 -17.74
CA GLY A 219 1.61 -11.51 -17.92
C GLY A 219 3.10 -11.14 -17.73
N GLY A 220 3.98 -12.04 -17.28
CA GLY A 220 5.41 -11.72 -17.15
C GLY A 220 6.18 -12.68 -16.24
N CYS A 221 7.05 -12.13 -15.38
CA CYS A 221 7.72 -12.89 -14.34
C CYS A 221 7.93 -12.06 -13.09
N VAL A 222 8.05 -12.74 -11.95
CA VAL A 222 8.48 -12.15 -10.68
C VAL A 222 9.93 -12.52 -10.38
N ILE A 223 10.66 -11.58 -9.79
CA ILE A 223 11.96 -11.79 -9.17
C ILE A 223 11.78 -11.59 -7.67
N THR A 224 12.20 -12.54 -6.85
CA THR A 224 11.99 -12.52 -5.41
C THR A 224 13.28 -12.74 -4.65
N GLN A 225 13.39 -12.12 -3.49
CA GLN A 225 14.43 -12.36 -2.52
C GLN A 225 13.82 -12.21 -1.12
N PRO A 226 13.56 -13.31 -0.40
CA PRO A 226 12.87 -13.26 0.90
C PRO A 226 13.65 -12.53 2.02
N TRP A 227 14.95 -12.32 1.83
CA TRP A 227 15.88 -11.82 2.85
C TRP A 227 16.64 -10.56 2.42
N GLY A 228 16.19 -9.85 1.39
CA GLY A 228 16.99 -8.75 0.86
C GLY A 228 16.33 -7.95 -0.25
N TYR A 229 16.96 -6.83 -0.57
CA TYR A 229 16.44 -5.79 -1.45
C TYR A 229 16.91 -5.92 -2.90
N MET A 230 17.70 -6.93 -3.27
CA MET A 230 18.34 -6.96 -4.59
C MET A 230 17.37 -6.84 -5.78
N PRO A 231 16.17 -7.45 -5.75
CA PRO A 231 15.17 -7.24 -6.79
C PRO A 231 14.78 -5.77 -7.04
N SER A 232 14.79 -4.91 -6.01
CA SER A 232 14.40 -3.49 -6.14
C SER A 232 15.55 -2.55 -6.49
N THR A 233 16.79 -3.05 -6.56
CA THR A 233 17.93 -2.20 -6.90
C THR A 233 17.85 -1.63 -8.32
N PRO A 234 18.34 -0.40 -8.57
CA PRO A 234 18.40 0.19 -9.90
C PRO A 234 19.08 -0.70 -10.95
N GLY A 235 20.18 -1.37 -10.58
CA GLY A 235 20.94 -2.24 -11.47
C GLY A 235 20.14 -3.47 -11.95
N VAL A 236 19.25 -4.01 -11.10
CA VAL A 236 18.31 -5.07 -11.50
C VAL A 236 17.17 -4.49 -12.34
N THR A 237 16.46 -3.50 -11.80
CA THR A 237 15.21 -2.98 -12.39
C THR A 237 15.41 -2.34 -13.76
N LYS A 238 16.46 -1.54 -13.96
CA LYS A 238 16.81 -0.99 -15.29
C LYS A 238 17.07 -2.11 -16.30
N ARG A 239 17.87 -3.11 -15.92
CA ARG A 239 18.29 -4.18 -16.82
C ARG A 239 17.13 -5.07 -17.26
N VAL A 240 16.19 -5.36 -16.37
CA VAL A 240 15.01 -6.19 -16.68
C VAL A 240 13.88 -5.41 -17.36
N SER A 241 13.84 -4.09 -17.23
CA SER A 241 12.80 -3.23 -17.83
C SER A 241 13.06 -2.81 -19.29
N ILE A 242 14.17 -3.20 -19.93
CA ILE A 242 14.43 -2.82 -21.33
C ILE A 242 13.26 -3.25 -22.25
N GLY A 243 12.63 -2.33 -22.97
CA GLY A 243 11.50 -2.63 -23.86
C GLY A 243 10.21 -3.05 -23.12
N THR A 244 10.10 -2.72 -21.82
CA THR A 244 8.94 -3.04 -20.97
C THR A 244 8.91 -2.16 -19.72
N VAL A 245 8.05 -2.49 -18.75
CA VAL A 245 8.01 -1.90 -17.41
C VAL A 245 8.34 -2.93 -16.34
N CYS A 246 9.01 -2.49 -15.28
CA CYS A 246 9.25 -3.24 -14.06
C CYS A 246 8.78 -2.41 -12.86
N TYR A 247 7.89 -2.98 -12.07
CA TYR A 247 7.52 -2.46 -10.76
C TYR A 247 8.23 -3.28 -9.70
N SER A 248 8.89 -2.62 -8.76
CA SER A 248 9.65 -3.30 -7.72
C SER A 248 9.32 -2.72 -6.36
N MET A 249 9.57 -3.51 -5.32
CA MET A 249 9.48 -3.08 -3.94
C MET A 249 10.49 -3.80 -3.06
N PHE A 250 10.88 -3.14 -1.98
CA PHE A 250 11.48 -3.78 -0.83
C PHE A 250 10.63 -3.46 0.40
N ALA A 251 10.15 -4.51 1.06
CA ALA A 251 9.41 -4.41 2.30
C ALA A 251 10.39 -4.26 3.47
N ASN A 252 10.76 -3.02 3.76
CA ASN A 252 11.80 -2.71 4.74
C ASN A 252 11.23 -2.79 6.17
N PRO A 253 11.75 -3.68 7.05
CA PRO A 253 11.31 -3.80 8.44
C PRO A 253 11.32 -2.48 9.22
N LYS A 254 12.18 -1.54 8.83
CA LYS A 254 12.37 -0.27 9.54
C LYS A 254 11.42 0.84 9.09
N SER A 255 11.05 0.87 7.81
CA SER A 255 10.38 2.02 7.19
C SER A 255 9.17 1.67 6.33
N GLY A 256 8.80 0.39 6.25
CA GLY A 256 7.72 -0.10 5.40
C GLY A 256 8.14 -0.30 3.95
N ASN A 257 7.14 -0.40 3.07
CA ASN A 257 7.33 -0.76 1.67
C ASN A 257 7.88 0.41 0.85
N GLN A 258 9.04 0.19 0.20
CA GLN A 258 9.71 1.14 -0.67
C GLN A 258 9.71 0.63 -2.10
N GLY A 259 8.96 1.29 -2.97
CA GLY A 259 8.76 0.89 -4.35
C GLY A 259 9.49 1.77 -5.36
N ALA A 260 9.81 1.19 -6.52
CA ALA A 260 10.37 1.91 -7.65
C ALA A 260 9.82 1.36 -8.97
N VAL A 261 9.76 2.24 -9.97
CA VAL A 261 9.26 1.94 -11.32
C VAL A 261 10.37 2.19 -12.33
N ALA A 262 10.73 1.15 -13.09
CA ALA A 262 11.66 1.27 -14.20
C ALA A 262 10.95 0.98 -15.52
N ARG A 263 11.16 1.84 -16.51
CA ARG A 263 10.64 1.69 -17.87
C ARG A 263 11.79 1.85 -18.87
N ASP A 264 11.92 0.90 -19.79
CA ASP A 264 12.91 0.93 -20.86
C ASP A 264 14.35 1.20 -20.41
N GLY A 265 14.74 0.64 -19.26
CA GLY A 265 16.10 0.81 -18.73
C GLY A 265 16.33 2.07 -17.90
N VAL A 266 15.27 2.83 -17.60
CA VAL A 266 15.33 4.07 -16.83
C VAL A 266 14.41 3.95 -15.62
N VAL A 267 14.88 4.31 -14.43
CA VAL A 267 14.02 4.49 -13.26
C VAL A 267 13.24 5.79 -13.47
N VAL A 268 11.93 5.68 -13.61
CA VAL A 268 11.03 6.81 -13.89
C VAL A 268 10.30 7.29 -12.65
N ASP A 269 10.26 6.46 -11.60
CA ASP A 269 9.65 6.78 -10.31
C ASP A 269 10.32 5.97 -9.18
N SER A 270 10.40 6.52 -7.99
CA SER A 270 11.08 5.95 -6.82
C SER A 270 10.49 6.50 -5.53
N ASP A 271 10.72 5.84 -4.39
CA ASP A 271 10.08 6.15 -3.11
C ASP A 271 8.54 6.11 -3.18
N THR A 272 8.03 5.24 -4.05
CA THR A 272 6.60 4.91 -4.05
C THR A 272 6.29 4.00 -2.86
N HIS A 273 5.04 3.98 -2.40
CA HIS A 273 4.66 3.19 -1.23
C HIS A 273 3.57 2.17 -1.60
N PRO A 274 3.94 1.08 -2.29
CA PRO A 274 2.97 0.08 -2.74
C PRO A 274 2.27 -0.57 -1.54
N GLY A 275 0.95 -0.71 -1.65
CA GLY A 275 0.12 -1.25 -0.57
C GLY A 275 -0.05 -0.35 0.64
N GLY A 276 0.48 0.88 0.63
CA GLY A 276 0.20 1.86 1.67
C GLY A 276 0.96 3.15 1.45
N GLY A 277 0.24 4.21 1.09
CA GLY A 277 0.72 5.56 0.87
C GLY A 277 -0.46 6.53 0.91
N ASP A 278 -0.20 7.81 0.67
CA ASP A 278 -1.24 8.83 0.72
C ASP A 278 -2.25 8.72 -0.44
N ALA A 279 -3.53 8.96 -0.17
CA ALA A 279 -4.53 9.25 -1.21
C ALA A 279 -4.87 10.74 -1.13
N GLY A 280 -3.91 11.59 -1.48
CA GLY A 280 -4.02 13.05 -1.44
C GLY A 280 -4.36 13.65 -2.80
N GLY A 281 -4.66 14.96 -2.83
CA GLY A 281 -5.11 15.67 -4.03
C GLY A 281 -4.10 15.75 -5.19
N HIS A 282 -2.85 15.31 -4.99
CA HIS A 282 -1.81 15.29 -6.01
C HIS A 282 -1.87 14.07 -6.94
N LEU A 283 -2.64 13.04 -6.59
CA LEU A 283 -2.76 11.81 -7.37
C LEU A 283 -3.84 11.90 -8.46
N THR A 284 -3.64 11.14 -9.52
CA THR A 284 -4.64 10.91 -10.58
C THR A 284 -5.79 10.02 -10.10
N ALA A 285 -6.88 9.97 -10.88
CA ALA A 285 -8.04 9.14 -10.55
C ALA A 285 -7.68 7.65 -10.51
N GLU A 286 -6.82 7.20 -11.44
CA GLU A 286 -6.32 5.83 -11.53
C GLU A 286 -5.39 5.48 -10.36
N GLU A 287 -4.52 6.39 -9.95
CA GLU A 287 -3.63 6.18 -8.80
C GLU A 287 -4.40 6.10 -7.48
N ILE A 288 -5.39 6.97 -7.26
CA ILE A 288 -6.27 6.91 -6.09
C ILE A 288 -7.03 5.57 -6.06
N LEU A 289 -7.57 5.15 -7.20
CA LEU A 289 -8.28 3.87 -7.29
C LEU A 289 -7.35 2.69 -7.00
N ALA A 290 -6.13 2.69 -7.55
CA ALA A 290 -5.15 1.64 -7.27
C ALA A 290 -4.74 1.61 -5.79
N ALA A 291 -4.49 2.77 -5.18
CA ALA A 291 -4.15 2.88 -3.76
C ALA A 291 -5.28 2.36 -2.86
N TYR A 292 -6.54 2.67 -3.21
CA TYR A 292 -7.71 2.17 -2.50
C TYR A 292 -7.87 0.65 -2.65
N LEU A 293 -7.79 0.13 -3.88
CA LEU A 293 -8.04 -1.28 -4.19
C LEU A 293 -6.99 -2.24 -3.61
N TYR A 294 -5.76 -1.77 -3.43
CA TYR A 294 -4.64 -2.57 -2.94
C TYR A 294 -4.09 -2.11 -1.58
N ARG A 295 -4.85 -1.31 -0.81
CA ARG A 295 -4.47 -0.92 0.56
C ARG A 295 -4.17 -2.18 1.39
N GLY A 296 -2.99 -2.22 2.01
CA GLY A 296 -2.48 -3.37 2.77
C GLY A 296 -1.97 -4.54 1.92
N HIS A 297 -1.93 -4.42 0.59
CA HIS A 297 -1.59 -5.52 -0.33
C HIS A 297 -0.52 -5.11 -1.36
N ALA A 298 0.70 -4.86 -0.88
CA ALA A 298 1.81 -4.32 -1.68
C ALA A 298 2.23 -5.22 -2.86
N VAL A 299 2.36 -6.53 -2.62
CA VAL A 299 2.66 -7.50 -3.68
C VAL A 299 1.61 -7.48 -4.78
N ALA A 300 0.32 -7.39 -4.42
CA ALA A 300 -0.78 -7.33 -5.36
C ALA A 300 -0.76 -6.01 -6.17
N TYR A 301 -0.46 -4.89 -5.51
CA TYR A 301 -0.25 -3.60 -6.17
C TYR A 301 0.85 -3.70 -7.24
N CYS A 302 2.04 -4.21 -6.89
CA CYS A 302 3.16 -4.36 -7.82
C CYS A 302 2.81 -5.29 -9.00
N CYS A 303 2.11 -6.39 -8.73
CA CYS A 303 1.63 -7.29 -9.79
C CYS A 303 0.68 -6.57 -10.75
N ALA A 304 -0.33 -5.88 -10.21
CA ALA A 304 -1.33 -5.17 -11.00
C ALA A 304 -0.71 -4.05 -11.85
N ALA A 305 0.17 -3.25 -11.26
CA ALA A 305 0.85 -2.14 -11.94
C ALA A 305 1.74 -2.61 -13.10
N ALA A 306 2.32 -3.82 -12.99
CA ALA A 306 3.07 -4.46 -14.06
C ALA A 306 2.20 -5.36 -14.99
N GLY A 307 0.90 -5.48 -14.74
CA GLY A 307 -0.01 -6.32 -15.54
C GLY A 307 0.19 -7.84 -15.35
N LEU A 308 0.80 -8.26 -14.24
CA LEU A 308 0.99 -9.66 -13.88
C LEU A 308 -0.28 -10.22 -13.25
N ARG A 309 -0.55 -11.50 -13.52
CA ARG A 309 -1.77 -12.19 -13.11
C ARG A 309 -1.46 -13.57 -12.49
N PRO A 310 -0.72 -13.64 -11.37
CA PRO A 310 -0.53 -14.90 -10.65
C PRO A 310 -1.88 -15.52 -10.25
N SER A 311 -1.93 -16.86 -10.23
CA SER A 311 -3.10 -17.66 -9.81
C SER A 311 -3.16 -17.89 -8.31
N ASP A 312 -2.01 -17.83 -7.64
CA ASP A 312 -1.82 -18.10 -6.23
C ASP A 312 -0.52 -17.42 -5.73
N ALA A 313 -0.24 -17.54 -4.44
CA ALA A 313 0.92 -16.95 -3.78
C ALA A 313 2.27 -17.65 -4.05
N SER A 314 2.29 -18.86 -4.64
CA SER A 314 3.51 -19.67 -4.75
C SER A 314 4.67 -19.00 -5.50
N PRO A 315 4.47 -18.14 -6.53
CA PRO A 315 5.58 -17.45 -7.18
C PRO A 315 6.31 -16.46 -6.28
N VAL A 316 5.69 -16.03 -5.18
CA VAL A 316 6.22 -15.03 -4.24
C VAL A 316 6.64 -15.66 -2.92
N ALA A 317 5.75 -16.45 -2.30
CA ALA A 317 5.97 -17.06 -0.99
C ALA A 317 6.50 -18.50 -1.03
N GLY A 318 6.41 -19.14 -2.20
CA GLY A 318 6.91 -20.51 -2.40
C GLY A 318 8.33 -20.53 -2.97
N PRO A 319 8.89 -21.73 -3.17
CA PRO A 319 10.16 -21.88 -3.87
C PRO A 319 10.03 -21.32 -5.30
N PRO A 320 10.97 -20.49 -5.77
CA PRO A 320 10.91 -19.92 -7.10
C PRO A 320 11.09 -21.00 -8.16
N GLY A 321 10.65 -20.71 -9.39
CA GLY A 321 10.85 -21.61 -10.52
C GLY A 321 12.32 -21.88 -10.83
N ARG A 322 13.22 -20.99 -10.41
CA ARG A 322 14.68 -21.20 -10.36
C ARG A 322 15.34 -20.20 -9.42
N TRP A 323 16.39 -20.63 -8.74
CA TRP A 323 17.35 -19.76 -8.08
C TRP A 323 18.49 -19.42 -9.03
N VAL A 324 18.87 -18.14 -9.09
CA VAL A 324 19.99 -17.67 -9.90
C VAL A 324 20.94 -16.80 -9.09
N ARG A 325 22.23 -16.94 -9.39
CA ARG A 325 23.28 -16.08 -8.87
C ARG A 325 23.52 -14.92 -9.81
N LEU A 326 23.36 -13.73 -9.27
CA LEU A 326 23.70 -12.47 -9.90
C LEU A 326 25.24 -12.33 -9.98
N PRO A 327 25.78 -11.78 -11.06
CA PRO A 327 27.21 -11.49 -11.17
C PRO A 327 27.62 -10.29 -10.31
N ARG A 328 28.84 -10.27 -9.77
CA ARG A 328 29.33 -9.11 -9.00
C ARG A 328 29.47 -7.88 -9.90
N ARG A 329 28.81 -6.79 -9.50
CA ARG A 329 28.82 -5.47 -10.15
C ARG A 329 28.18 -4.45 -9.22
N ASP A 330 28.27 -3.17 -9.57
CA ASP A 330 27.50 -2.12 -8.92
C ASP A 330 26.01 -2.21 -9.33
N TYR A 331 25.14 -2.33 -8.32
CA TYR A 331 23.69 -2.42 -8.47
C TYR A 331 22.95 -1.12 -8.12
N TRP A 332 23.68 -0.08 -7.70
CA TRP A 332 23.09 1.21 -7.31
C TRP A 332 23.20 2.29 -8.40
N SER A 333 24.05 2.07 -9.42
CA SER A 333 24.23 2.97 -10.56
C SER A 333 23.21 2.81 -11.70
#